data_AF-A0A6B3CI89-F1
#
_entry.id   AF-A0A6B3CI89-F1
#
_cell.length_a   1.000
_cell.length_b   1.000
_cell.length_c   1.000
_cell.angle_alpha   90.00
_cell.angle_beta   90.00
_cell.angle_gamma   90.00
#
_symmetry.space_group_name_H-M   'P 1'
#
loop_
_entity.id
_entity.type
_entity.pdbx_description
1 polymer ?
#
loop_
_entity_poly.entity_id
_entity_poly.type
_entity_poly.pdbx_seq_one_letter_code
_entity_poly.pdbx_strand_id
1 'polypeptide(L)' 'MQVPAWADVKAEWRSENLGWFDDRTGQLVGVGLVLYRQLPKIKRYLAYLPEGPVINWFAPNLQEWMEPMLAHLKQQGA' A
#
# COMPACT_ATOMS: atom_id res chain seq x y z
N MET A 1 2.07 -11.32 4.90
CA MET A 1 2.53 -10.36 5.93
C MET A 1 1.73 -9.04 5.91
N GLN A 2 0.41 -9.09 5.66
CA GLN A 2 -0.44 -7.90 5.41
C GLN A 2 -1.42 -7.58 6.54
N VAL A 3 -1.20 -8.15 7.73
CA VAL A 3 -2.08 -8.00 8.90
C VAL A 3 -1.69 -6.77 9.73
N PRO A 4 -2.64 -6.03 10.34
CA PRO A 4 -2.33 -4.84 11.14
C PRO A 4 -1.34 -5.09 12.28
N ALA A 5 -1.40 -6.25 12.94
CA ALA A 5 -0.46 -6.63 14.00
C ALA A 5 1.02 -6.64 13.53
N TRP A 6 1.27 -6.73 12.22
CA TRP A 6 2.62 -6.62 11.67
C TRP A 6 3.15 -5.17 11.66
N ALA A 7 2.26 -4.18 11.55
CA ALA A 7 2.62 -2.78 11.70
C ALA A 7 3.05 -2.48 13.14
N ASP A 8 2.36 -3.06 14.12
CA ASP A 8 2.64 -2.85 15.56
C ASP A 8 4.07 -3.29 15.95
N VAL A 9 4.57 -4.38 15.36
CA VAL A 9 5.95 -4.85 15.59
C VAL A 9 7.02 -4.06 14.81
N LYS A 10 6.60 -3.09 13.99
CA LYS A 10 7.47 -2.21 13.19
C LYS A 10 7.31 -0.75 13.60
N ALA A 11 7.31 -0.46 14.91
CA ALA A 11 7.06 0.88 15.47
C ALA A 11 7.92 2.03 14.90
N GLU A 12 9.12 1.73 14.39
CA GLU A 12 10.01 2.69 13.71
C GLU A 12 9.54 3.09 12.29
N TRP A 13 8.50 2.44 11.77
CA TRP A 13 7.93 2.66 10.45
C TRP A 13 6.56 3.34 10.60
N ARG A 14 6.30 4.35 9.77
CA ARG A 14 4.94 4.89 9.65
C ARG A 14 4.11 3.91 8.82
N SER A 15 3.01 3.41 9.35
CA SER A 15 2.12 2.50 8.63
C SER A 15 0.90 3.21 8.03
N GLU A 16 0.41 2.72 6.90
CA GLU A 16 -0.84 3.13 6.27
C GLU A 16 -1.58 1.92 5.69
N ASN A 17 -2.90 1.87 5.83
CA ASN A 17 -3.74 0.84 5.21
C ASN A 17 -4.46 1.44 4.01
N LEU A 18 -4.32 0.80 2.86
CA LEU A 18 -5.01 1.12 1.61
C LEU A 18 -6.11 0.09 1.33
N GLY A 19 -7.19 0.54 0.69
CA GLY A 19 -8.29 -0.31 0.25
C GLY A 19 -8.73 0.05 -1.17
N TRP A 20 -9.04 -0.97 -1.97
CA TRP A 20 -9.63 -0.81 -3.30
C TRP A 20 -11.11 -1.12 -3.19
N PHE A 21 -11.94 -0.20 -3.68
CA PHE A 21 -13.39 -0.36 -3.69
C PHE A 21 -13.87 -0.45 -5.14
N ASP A 22 -14.77 -1.39 -5.41
CA ASP A 22 -15.45 -1.45 -6.70
C ASP A 22 -16.43 -0.28 -6.80
N ASP A 23 -16.24 0.60 -7.78
CA ASP A 23 -17.04 1.83 -7.91
C ASP A 23 -18.54 1.59 -8.14
N ARG A 24 -18.91 0.41 -8.65
CA ARG A 24 -20.31 0.08 -8.98
C ARG A 24 -21.07 -0.43 -7.77
N THR A 25 -20.41 -1.22 -6.93
CA THR A 25 -21.01 -1.94 -5.81
C THR A 25 -20.61 -1.36 -4.45
N GLY A 26 -19.54 -0.56 -4.39
CA GLY A 26 -18.93 -0.05 -3.16
C GLY A 26 -18.22 -1.13 -2.33
N GLN A 27 -18.04 -2.34 -2.86
CA GLN A 27 -17.42 -3.43 -2.11
C GLN A 27 -15.90 -3.30 -2.06
N LEU A 28 -15.30 -3.66 -0.91
CA LEU A 28 -13.86 -3.77 -0.77
C LEU A 28 -13.34 -5.01 -1.52
N VAL A 29 -12.54 -4.79 -2.56
CA VAL A 29 -12.03 -5.85 -3.45
C VAL A 29 -10.52 -6.10 -3.30
N GLY A 30 -9.86 -5.33 -2.45
CA GLY A 30 -8.44 -5.49 -2.17
C GLY A 30 -7.95 -4.61 -1.04
N VAL A 31 -6.83 -4.97 -0.43
CA VAL A 31 -6.22 -4.23 0.69
C VAL A 31 -4.70 -4.24 0.61
N GLY A 32 -4.06 -3.25 1.23
CA GLY A 32 -2.60 -3.16 1.30
C GLY A 32 -2.13 -2.45 2.55
N LEU A 33 -1.30 -3.12 3.35
CA LEU A 33 -0.49 -2.53 4.41
C LEU A 33 0.80 -1.98 3.80
N VAL A 34 0.97 -0.66 3.91
CA VAL A 34 2.17 0.06 3.51
C VAL A 34 2.95 0.44 4.75
N LEU A 35 4.25 0.16 4.75
CA LEU A 35 5.21 0.60 5.76
C LEU A 35 6.18 1.61 5.14
N TYR A 36 6.21 2.82 5.67
CA TYR A 36 7.12 3.88 5.26
C TYR A 36 8.33 3.99 6.18
N ARG A 37 9.53 4.00 5.59
CA ARG A 37 10.78 4.32 6.30
C ARG A 37 11.53 5.44 5.62
N GLN A 38 11.89 6.48 6.36
CA GLN A 38 12.69 7.57 5.81
C GLN A 38 14.08 7.07 5.43
N LEU A 39 14.54 7.43 4.23
CA LEU A 39 15.86 7.05 3.74
C LEU A 39 16.94 8.00 4.32
N PRO A 40 18.12 7.47 4.72
CA PRO A 40 19.21 8.32 5.19
C PRO A 40 19.63 9.32 4.11
N LYS A 41 19.97 10.54 4.54
CA LYS A 41 20.56 11.61 3.70
C LYS A 41 19.64 12.22 2.63
N ILE A 42 18.42 11.72 2.44
CA ILE A 42 17.44 12.30 1.50
C ILE A 42 16.08 12.50 2.16
N LYS A 43 15.30 13.47 1.67
CA LYS A 43 13.92 13.73 2.14
C LYS A 43 12.90 12.88 1.37
N ARG A 44 13.14 11.57 1.29
CA ARG A 44 12.24 10.57 0.68
C ARG A 44 12.04 9.38 1.60
N TYR A 45 10.98 8.64 1.36
CA TYR A 45 10.61 7.43 2.09
C TYR A 45 10.75 6.21 1.18
N LEU A 46 11.01 5.05 1.77
CA LEU A 46 10.76 3.76 1.14
C LEU A 46 9.35 3.34 1.53
N ALA A 47 8.47 3.12 0.55
CA ALA A 47 7.18 2.45 0.76
C ALA A 47 7.37 0.94 0.55
N TYR A 48 7.12 0.15 1.59
CA TYR A 48 7.27 -1.30 1.59
C TYR A 48 5.92 -1.98 1.87
N LEU A 49 5.48 -2.84 0.96
CA LEU A 49 4.26 -3.64 1.09
C LEU A 49 4.65 -5.11 1.25
N PRO A 50 4.84 -5.61 2.49
CA PRO A 50 5.34 -6.96 2.73
C PRO A 50 4.36 -8.03 2.23
N GLU A 51 4.73 -8.76 1.18
CA GLU A 51 3.87 -9.77 0.51
C GLU A 51 2.53 -9.21 0.03
N GLY A 52 2.48 -7.94 -0.35
CA GLY A 52 1.25 -7.31 -0.82
C GLY A 52 1.44 -6.45 -2.06
N PRO A 53 0.38 -5.72 -2.46
CA PRO A 53 -0.95 -5.72 -1.84
C PRO A 53 -1.72 -7.06 -1.99
N VAL A 54 -2.74 -7.25 -1.15
CA VAL A 54 -3.68 -8.38 -1.22
C VAL A 54 -4.80 -8.00 -2.19
N ILE A 55 -4.59 -8.35 -3.45
CA ILE A 55 -5.47 -8.02 -4.58
C ILE A 55 -5.54 -9.22 -5.54
N ASN A 56 -6.46 -9.18 -6.50
CA ASN A 56 -6.45 -10.12 -7.61
C ASN A 56 -5.37 -9.73 -8.64
N TRP A 57 -4.18 -10.31 -8.50
CA TRP A 57 -3.06 -10.11 -9.42
C TRP A 57 -3.29 -10.63 -10.85
N PHE A 58 -4.34 -11.41 -11.08
CA PHE A 58 -4.72 -11.92 -12.40
C PHE A 58 -5.91 -11.16 -12.99
N ALA A 59 -6.32 -10.04 -12.38
CA ALA A 59 -7.35 -9.19 -12.94
C ALA A 59 -6.90 -8.64 -14.32
N PRO A 60 -7.78 -8.65 -15.34
CA PRO A 60 -7.44 -8.17 -16.68
C PRO A 60 -7.09 -6.68 -16.70
N ASN A 61 -7.57 -5.92 -15.72
CA ASN A 61 -7.39 -4.49 -15.55
C ASN A 61 -6.54 -4.15 -14.31
N LEU A 62 -5.59 -5.01 -13.93
CA LEU A 62 -4.71 -4.81 -12.75
C LEU A 62 -4.06 -3.42 -12.68
N GLN A 63 -3.76 -2.82 -13.84
CA GLN A 63 -3.14 -1.50 -13.91
C GLN A 63 -4.01 -0.40 -13.28
N GLU A 64 -5.34 -0.50 -13.39
CA GLU A 64 -6.29 0.43 -12.75
C GLU A 64 -6.19 0.41 -11.23
N TRP A 65 -5.65 -0.66 -10.65
CA TRP A 65 -5.45 -0.79 -9.20
C TRP A 65 -4.05 -0.28 -8.82
N MET A 66 -3.05 -0.51 -9.67
CA MET A 66 -1.64 -0.19 -9.41
C MET A 66 -1.30 1.28 -9.60
N GLU A 67 -1.79 1.92 -10.66
CA GLU A 67 -1.51 3.33 -10.93
C GLU A 67 -1.94 4.30 -9.82
N PRO A 68 -3.18 4.24 -9.30
CA PRO A 68 -3.59 5.13 -8.23
C PRO A 68 -2.79 4.89 -6.95
N MET A 69 -2.46 3.63 -6.64
CA MET A 69 -1.59 3.30 -5.51
C MET A 69 -0.20 3.94 -5.69
N LEU A 70 0.45 3.75 -6.84
CA LEU A 70 1.77 4.32 -7.11
C LEU A 70 1.75 5.85 -7.04
N ALA A 71 0.71 6.49 -7.59
CA ALA A 71 0.53 7.94 -7.51
C ALA A 71 0.39 8.41 -6.04
N HIS A 72 -0.42 7.71 -5.24
CA HIS A 72 -0.59 7.99 -3.81
C HIS A 72 0.73 7.83 -3.04
N LEU A 73 1.44 6.71 -3.22
CA LEU A 73 2.72 6.45 -2.56
C LEU A 73 3.76 7.53 -2.89
N LYS A 74 3.81 7.99 -4.13
CA LYS A 74 4.69 9.09 -4.56
C LYS A 74 4.34 10.41 -3.86
N GLN A 75 3.05 10.71 -3.67
CA GLN A 75 2.60 11.88 -2.90
C GLN A 75 2.98 11.78 -1.42
N GLN A 76 3.07 10.56 -0.88
CA GLN A 76 3.58 10.28 0.46
C GLN A 76 5.12 10.37 0.57
N GLY A 77 5.82 10.72 -0.51
CA GLY A 77 7.27 10.93 -0.54
C GLY A 77 8.10 9.70 -0.88
N ALA A 78 7.47 8.63 -1.39
CA ALA A 78 8.17 7.45 -1.91
C ALA A 78 8.86 7.71 -3.27
#